data_AF-A0A9W6CI08-F1
#
_entry.id   AF-A0A9W6CI08-F1
#
_cell.length_a   1.000
_cell.length_b   1.000
_cell.length_c   1.000
_cell.angle_alpha   90.00
_cell.angle_beta   90.00
_cell.angle_gamma   90.00
#
_symmetry.space_group_name_H-M   'P 1'
#
loop_
_entity.id
_entity.type
_entity.pdbx_description
1 polymer ?
#
loop_
_entity_poly.entity_id
_entity_poly.type
_entity_poly.pdbx_seq_one_letter_code
_entity_poly.pdbx_strand_id
1 'polypeptide(L)'
;MKKRKTLQELTIKDNFLFGAVMVNEENCKEFLEMVLEIEIDQVKVSKEKSIVYHPEYKGVRLDVYARDEEHTHYNIEMQAEKKPVLGKRSRYYQSQMDMELLMSGEDYTELPNTYVIFLCDFDPFGAGKYRYTFQSVCQETEEASLEDGRKILFLNTRGKNDSGVPGKLVTFLRFVRAGLKEANRILEIPMSRSFRSLFRM
;
A
#
# COMPACT_ATOMS: atom_id res chain seq x y z
N MET A 1 -0.31 28.60 1.16
CA MET A 1 -0.82 28.09 -0.13
C MET A 1 0.11 27.01 -0.64
N LYS A 2 -0.38 25.79 -0.95
CA LYS A 2 0.45 24.77 -1.62
C LYS A 2 0.82 25.30 -3.01
N LYS A 3 2.12 25.37 -3.32
CA LYS A 3 2.63 25.81 -4.63
C LYS A 3 2.08 24.85 -5.70
N ARG A 4 1.47 25.39 -6.76
CA ARG A 4 0.91 24.59 -7.86
C ARG A 4 2.08 24.00 -8.65
N LYS A 5 2.21 22.67 -8.65
CA LYS A 5 3.21 21.95 -9.45
C LYS A 5 2.71 21.77 -10.89
N THR A 6 3.61 21.83 -11.84
CA THR A 6 3.38 21.39 -13.23
C THR A 6 3.51 19.86 -13.33
N LEU A 7 3.01 19.26 -14.41
CA LEU A 7 3.11 17.82 -14.64
C LEU A 7 4.58 17.34 -14.62
N GLN A 8 5.50 18.14 -15.17
CA GLN A 8 6.94 17.85 -15.22
C GLN A 8 7.63 17.90 -13.85
N GLU A 9 6.98 18.46 -12.83
CA GLU A 9 7.49 18.55 -11.46
C GLU A 9 6.90 17.47 -10.54
N LEU A 10 5.97 16.65 -11.04
CA LEU A 10 5.37 15.56 -10.27
C LEU A 10 6.34 14.39 -10.14
N THR A 11 6.30 13.76 -8.98
CA THR A 11 7.00 12.51 -8.68
C THR A 11 5.97 11.47 -8.26
N ILE A 12 6.36 10.19 -8.18
CA ILE A 12 5.44 9.12 -7.75
C ILE A 12 4.90 9.33 -6.32
N LYS A 13 5.48 10.25 -5.54
CA LYS A 13 4.98 10.65 -4.22
C LYS A 13 3.72 11.51 -4.28
N ASP A 14 3.45 12.13 -5.42
CA ASP A 14 2.28 12.95 -5.63
C ASP A 14 1.08 12.02 -5.89
N ASN A 15 0.03 12.08 -5.06
CA ASN A 15 -1.13 11.17 -5.11
C ASN A 15 -1.73 11.02 -6.52
N PHE A 16 -1.73 12.09 -7.32
CA PHE A 16 -2.21 12.03 -8.70
C PHE A 16 -1.41 11.03 -9.53
N LEU A 17 -0.07 11.13 -9.52
CA LEU A 17 0.81 10.26 -10.30
C LEU A 17 0.83 8.86 -9.70
N PHE A 18 0.88 8.74 -8.37
CA PHE A 18 0.77 7.45 -7.69
C PHE A 18 -0.47 6.67 -8.13
N GLY A 19 -1.65 7.28 -8.04
CA GLY A 19 -2.89 6.63 -8.44
C GLY A 19 -2.98 6.38 -9.95
N ALA A 20 -2.42 7.25 -10.79
CA ALA A 20 -2.38 7.02 -12.24
C ALA A 20 -1.47 5.85 -12.63
N VAL A 21 -0.41 5.62 -11.87
CA VAL A 21 0.52 4.52 -12.07
C VAL A 21 -0.04 3.20 -11.55
N MET A 22 -0.67 3.23 -10.38
CA MET A 22 -1.20 2.05 -9.70
C MET A 22 -2.55 1.57 -10.26
N VAL A 23 -3.29 2.39 -11.02
CA VAL A 23 -4.53 1.94 -11.69
C VAL A 23 -4.26 0.90 -12.79
N ASN A 24 -3.01 0.81 -13.28
CA ASN A 24 -2.59 -0.27 -14.15
C ASN A 24 -2.50 -1.57 -13.32
N GLU A 25 -3.33 -2.56 -13.66
CA GLU A 25 -3.46 -3.82 -12.92
C GLU A 25 -2.11 -4.56 -12.79
N GLU A 26 -1.30 -4.59 -13.84
CA GLU A 26 0.02 -5.24 -13.83
C GLU A 26 0.99 -4.54 -12.87
N ASN A 27 1.03 -3.21 -12.88
CA ASN A 27 1.86 -2.45 -11.93
C ASN A 27 1.42 -2.68 -10.48
N CYS A 28 0.11 -2.74 -10.23
CA CYS A 28 -0.43 -2.99 -8.90
C CYS A 28 -0.12 -4.42 -8.42
N LYS A 29 -0.29 -5.41 -9.30
CA LYS A 29 0.10 -6.81 -9.04
C LYS A 29 1.57 -6.91 -8.69
N GLU A 30 2.47 -6.42 -9.56
CA GLU A 30 3.92 -6.47 -9.33
C GLU A 30 4.32 -5.78 -8.02
N PHE A 31 3.66 -4.67 -7.66
CA PHE A 31 3.86 -4.02 -6.37
C PHE A 31 3.44 -4.90 -5.20
N LEU A 32 2.25 -5.50 -5.26
CA LEU A 32 1.72 -6.35 -4.19
C LEU A 32 2.58 -7.60 -3.99
N GLU A 33 2.93 -8.32 -5.06
CA GLU A 33 3.80 -9.49 -5.01
C GLU A 33 5.17 -9.14 -4.39
N MET A 34 5.74 -7.99 -4.75
CA MET A 34 7.00 -7.51 -4.18
C MET A 34 6.91 -7.17 -2.69
N VAL A 35 5.81 -6.57 -2.26
CA VAL A 35 5.62 -6.10 -0.89
C VAL A 35 5.25 -7.24 0.05
N LEU A 36 4.45 -8.18 -0.42
CA LEU A 36 3.86 -9.28 0.35
C LEU A 36 4.62 -10.59 0.20
N GLU A 37 5.48 -10.72 -0.83
CA GLU A 37 6.24 -11.94 -1.13
C GLU A 37 5.32 -13.14 -1.39
N ILE A 38 4.25 -12.90 -2.15
CA ILE A 38 3.28 -13.89 -2.61
C ILE A 38 3.18 -13.84 -4.14
N GLU A 39 2.65 -14.89 -4.74
CA GLU A 39 2.25 -14.90 -6.15
C GLU A 39 0.76 -14.53 -6.23
N ILE A 40 0.42 -13.69 -7.22
CA ILE A 40 -0.96 -13.28 -7.48
C ILE A 40 -1.22 -13.51 -8.97
N ASP A 41 -2.30 -14.18 -9.35
CA ASP A 41 -2.61 -14.39 -10.77
C ASP A 41 -3.02 -13.07 -11.43
N GLN A 42 -4.01 -12.39 -10.85
CA GLN A 42 -4.53 -11.14 -11.40
C GLN A 42 -5.10 -10.22 -10.32
N VAL A 43 -5.13 -8.92 -10.59
CA VAL A 43 -5.79 -7.95 -9.71
C VAL A 43 -6.76 -7.06 -10.49
N LYS A 44 -7.87 -6.69 -9.84
CA LYS A 44 -8.76 -5.62 -10.29
C LYS A 44 -8.56 -4.38 -9.44
N VAL A 45 -8.30 -3.25 -10.09
CA VAL A 45 -7.93 -2.00 -9.40
C VAL A 45 -8.99 -0.92 -9.61
N SER A 46 -9.33 -0.23 -8.53
CA SER A 46 -10.14 0.98 -8.50
C SER A 46 -9.33 2.12 -7.87
N LYS A 47 -9.19 3.23 -8.60
CA LYS A 47 -8.58 4.45 -8.08
C LYS A 47 -9.62 5.25 -7.29
N GLU A 48 -9.24 5.76 -6.12
CA GLU A 48 -10.05 6.68 -5.32
C GLU A 48 -11.43 6.12 -4.88
N LYS A 49 -11.48 4.85 -4.44
CA LYS A 49 -12.71 4.20 -3.97
C LYS A 49 -13.25 4.93 -2.73
N SER A 50 -14.45 5.49 -2.85
CA SER A 50 -15.14 6.15 -1.75
C SER A 50 -16.13 5.20 -1.09
N ILE A 51 -16.06 5.09 0.23
CA ILE A 51 -16.93 4.23 1.04
C ILE A 51 -17.67 5.12 2.03
N VAL A 52 -19.00 5.19 1.89
CA VAL A 52 -19.90 6.02 2.71
C VAL A 52 -21.22 5.26 2.90
N TYR A 53 -21.48 4.79 4.11
CA TYR A 53 -22.72 4.03 4.41
C TYR A 53 -23.81 4.86 5.10
N HIS A 54 -23.42 5.79 5.97
CA HIS A 54 -24.37 6.60 6.73
C HIS A 54 -23.87 8.04 6.85
N PRO A 55 -24.73 9.05 6.64
CA PRO A 55 -24.34 10.46 6.71
C PRO A 55 -23.75 10.90 8.06
N GLU A 56 -24.12 10.22 9.14
CA GLU A 56 -23.63 10.52 10.49
C GLU A 56 -22.21 9.97 10.75
N TYR A 57 -21.76 8.99 9.96
CA TYR A 57 -20.46 8.36 10.13
C TYR A 57 -19.44 8.88 9.12
N LYS A 58 -18.18 8.86 9.52
CA LYS A 58 -17.09 9.36 8.69
C LYS A 58 -16.82 8.38 7.54
N GLY A 59 -17.11 8.79 6.31
CA GLY A 59 -16.68 8.06 5.13
C GLY A 59 -15.17 8.03 4.95
N VAL A 60 -14.69 7.11 4.11
CA VAL A 60 -13.28 7.02 3.70
C VAL A 60 -13.15 7.09 2.20
N ARG A 61 -12.03 7.63 1.73
CA ARG A 61 -11.61 7.60 0.32
C ARG A 61 -10.26 6.92 0.29
N LEU A 62 -10.22 5.74 -0.30
CA LEU A 62 -9.04 4.89 -0.40
C LEU A 62 -8.29 5.29 -1.68
N ASP A 63 -7.00 5.58 -1.58
CA ASP A 63 -6.21 6.09 -2.71
C ASP A 63 -6.20 5.07 -3.87
N VAL A 64 -5.86 3.81 -3.58
CA VAL A 64 -5.88 2.68 -4.51
C VAL A 64 -6.50 1.49 -3.81
N TYR A 65 -7.58 0.95 -4.38
CA TYR A 65 -8.23 -0.25 -3.90
C TYR A 65 -8.04 -1.37 -4.94
N ALA A 66 -7.56 -2.52 -4.52
CA ALA A 66 -7.37 -3.67 -5.39
C ALA A 66 -7.98 -4.94 -4.79
N ARG A 67 -8.34 -5.89 -5.65
CA ARG A 67 -8.79 -7.23 -5.27
C ARG A 67 -8.15 -8.26 -6.17
N ASP A 68 -7.70 -9.38 -5.62
CA ASP A 68 -7.18 -10.53 -6.40
C ASP A 68 -8.22 -11.63 -6.68
N GLU A 69 -7.76 -12.69 -7.34
CA GLU A 69 -8.55 -13.88 -7.67
C GLU A 69 -9.06 -14.63 -6.44
N GLU A 70 -8.31 -14.63 -5.34
CA GLU A 70 -8.64 -15.30 -4.07
C GLU A 70 -9.56 -14.45 -3.17
N HIS A 71 -10.18 -13.41 -3.73
CA HIS A 71 -11.04 -12.47 -3.00
C HIS A 71 -10.29 -11.67 -1.92
N THR A 72 -8.96 -11.63 -1.88
CA THR A 72 -8.23 -10.76 -0.94
C THR A 72 -8.31 -9.31 -1.39
N HIS A 73 -8.53 -8.38 -0.46
CA HIS A 73 -8.64 -6.95 -0.76
C HIS A 73 -7.49 -6.13 -0.19
N TYR A 74 -7.03 -5.16 -0.98
CA TYR A 74 -5.87 -4.34 -0.71
C TYR A 74 -6.22 -2.87 -0.79
N ASN A 75 -5.88 -2.11 0.24
CA ASN A 75 -5.84 -0.65 0.19
C ASN A 75 -4.37 -0.19 0.19
N ILE A 76 -3.98 0.63 -0.78
CA ILE A 76 -2.62 1.14 -0.93
C ILE A 76 -2.64 2.66 -0.89
N GLU A 77 -1.91 3.23 0.07
CA GLU A 77 -1.99 4.65 0.45
C GLU A 77 -0.62 5.32 0.39
N MET A 78 -0.49 6.40 -0.40
CA MET A 78 0.76 7.18 -0.44
C MET A 78 0.77 8.25 0.64
N GLN A 79 1.88 8.34 1.40
CA GLN A 79 2.05 9.30 2.50
C GLN A 79 3.38 10.04 2.35
N ALA A 80 3.36 11.16 1.63
CA ALA A 80 4.51 12.05 1.51
C ALA A 80 4.85 12.80 2.81
N GLU A 81 3.84 13.09 3.63
CA GLU A 81 3.98 13.86 4.87
C GLU A 81 3.57 13.03 6.09
N LYS A 82 4.27 13.20 7.21
CA LYS A 82 3.94 12.51 8.46
C LYS A 82 2.62 13.03 9.01
N LYS A 83 1.58 12.21 8.89
CA LYS A 83 0.29 12.43 9.54
C LYS A 83 0.27 11.75 10.90
N PRO A 84 -0.31 12.37 11.94
CA PRO A 84 -0.40 11.75 13.25
C PRO A 84 -1.35 10.55 13.22
N VAL A 85 -1.13 9.62 14.13
CA VAL A 85 -2.05 8.51 14.47
C VAL A 85 -2.35 7.51 13.33
N LEU A 86 -1.32 7.15 12.55
CA LEU A 86 -1.42 6.19 11.43
C LEU A 86 -2.12 4.87 11.81
N GLY A 87 -1.86 4.32 13.00
CA GLY A 87 -2.48 3.07 13.46
C GLY A 87 -4.00 3.16 13.68
N LYS A 88 -4.53 4.30 14.18
CA LYS A 88 -5.99 4.46 14.28
C LYS A 88 -6.63 4.63 12.91
N ARG A 89 -5.94 5.29 11.98
CA ARG A 89 -6.42 5.48 10.60
C ARG A 89 -6.45 4.17 9.83
N SER A 90 -5.39 3.36 9.93
CA SER A 90 -5.34 2.04 9.29
C SER A 90 -6.45 1.13 9.79
N ARG A 91 -6.69 1.09 11.10
CA ARG A 91 -7.80 0.34 11.70
C ARG A 91 -9.16 0.82 11.19
N TYR A 92 -9.35 2.14 11.07
CA TYR A 92 -10.60 2.69 10.55
C TYR A 92 -10.82 2.31 9.07
N TYR A 93 -9.77 2.35 8.25
CA TYR A 93 -9.85 1.91 6.85
C TYR A 93 -10.23 0.43 6.76
N GLN A 94 -9.59 -0.45 7.55
CA GLN A 94 -9.99 -1.86 7.63
C GLN A 94 -11.47 -2.02 8.00
N SER A 95 -11.94 -1.34 9.06
CA SER A 95 -13.35 -1.47 9.45
C SER A 95 -14.34 -1.05 8.36
N GLN A 96 -13.99 -0.06 7.53
CA GLN A 96 -14.83 0.36 6.40
C GLN A 96 -14.75 -0.62 5.24
N MET A 97 -13.60 -1.28 5.03
CA MET A 97 -13.48 -2.37 4.08
C MET A 97 -14.31 -3.57 4.55
N ASP A 98 -14.19 -3.99 5.80
CA ASP A 98 -14.95 -5.13 6.34
C ASP A 98 -16.47 -4.91 6.21
N MET A 99 -16.95 -3.67 6.45
CA MET A 99 -18.36 -3.29 6.23
C MET A 99 -18.81 -3.37 4.76
N GLU A 100 -17.92 -3.15 3.80
CA GLU A 100 -18.21 -3.28 2.36
C GLU A 100 -18.29 -4.76 1.94
N LEU A 101 -17.53 -5.61 2.62
CA LEU A 101 -17.21 -6.95 2.16
C LEU A 101 -18.12 -8.02 2.74
N LEU A 102 -18.90 -7.71 3.77
CA LEU A 102 -19.81 -8.65 4.41
C LEU A 102 -21.23 -8.08 4.51
N MET A 103 -22.14 -8.66 3.75
CA MET A 103 -23.53 -8.25 3.67
C MET A 103 -24.36 -8.86 4.80
N SER A 104 -25.49 -8.20 5.11
CA SER A 104 -26.44 -8.72 6.11
C SER A 104 -26.95 -10.10 5.71
N GLY A 105 -26.74 -11.08 6.58
CA GLY A 105 -27.18 -12.47 6.38
C GLY A 105 -26.08 -13.40 5.87
N GLU A 106 -24.89 -12.89 5.54
CA GLU A 106 -23.72 -13.72 5.22
C GLU A 106 -23.03 -14.24 6.48
N ASP A 107 -22.36 -15.39 6.36
CA ASP A 107 -21.55 -15.96 7.44
C ASP A 107 -20.21 -15.22 7.55
N TYR A 108 -19.64 -15.14 8.75
CA TYR A 108 -18.33 -14.53 8.96
C TYR A 108 -17.19 -15.25 8.21
N THR A 109 -17.38 -16.51 7.80
CA THR A 109 -16.43 -17.22 6.93
C THR A 109 -16.28 -16.57 5.54
N GLU A 110 -17.25 -15.77 5.11
CA GLU A 110 -17.20 -15.06 3.83
C GLU A 110 -16.34 -13.78 3.89
N LEU A 111 -15.93 -13.34 5.10
CA LEU A 111 -15.10 -12.17 5.26
C LEU A 111 -13.69 -12.46 4.73
N PRO A 112 -13.23 -11.79 3.67
CA PRO A 112 -11.96 -12.12 3.04
C PRO A 112 -10.77 -11.53 3.81
N ASN A 113 -9.57 -11.99 3.46
CA ASN A 113 -8.34 -11.35 3.89
C ASN A 113 -8.28 -9.89 3.44
N THR A 114 -7.79 -8.99 4.30
CA THR A 114 -7.64 -7.57 3.99
C THR A 114 -6.27 -7.00 4.37
N TYR A 115 -5.75 -6.16 3.48
CA TYR A 115 -4.47 -5.49 3.65
C TYR A 115 -4.66 -3.97 3.58
N VAL A 116 -4.05 -3.24 4.53
CA VAL A 116 -3.87 -1.79 4.42
C VAL A 116 -2.38 -1.47 4.40
N ILE A 117 -1.90 -0.95 3.26
CA ILE A 117 -0.49 -0.76 2.96
C ILE A 117 -0.22 0.74 2.80
N PHE A 118 0.55 1.32 3.71
CA PHE A 118 1.01 2.71 3.61
C PHE A 118 2.41 2.78 3.02
N LEU A 119 2.59 3.51 1.93
CA LEU A 119 3.89 3.87 1.38
C LEU A 119 4.31 5.25 1.90
N CYS A 120 5.30 5.29 2.79
CA CYS A 120 5.69 6.51 3.52
C CYS A 120 7.03 7.08 3.01
N ASP A 121 7.06 8.38 2.66
CA ASP A 121 8.29 9.12 2.32
C ASP A 121 9.14 9.52 3.55
N PHE A 122 8.88 8.86 4.68
CA PHE A 122 9.47 9.07 6.00
C PHE A 122 9.45 7.75 6.78
N ASP A 123 10.20 7.68 7.87
CA ASP A 123 10.14 6.55 8.79
C ASP A 123 8.98 6.72 9.78
N PRO A 124 7.90 5.93 9.68
CA PRO A 124 6.72 6.12 10.52
C PRO A 124 6.96 5.74 11.99
N PHE A 125 7.90 4.84 12.27
CA PHE A 125 8.16 4.31 13.63
C PHE A 125 9.57 4.59 14.14
N GLY A 126 10.48 5.07 13.29
CA GLY A 126 11.84 5.50 13.68
C GLY A 126 12.83 4.36 13.88
N ALA A 127 12.49 3.12 13.54
CA ALA A 127 13.38 1.96 13.71
C ALA A 127 14.28 1.69 12.48
N GLY A 128 14.22 2.53 11.45
CA GLY A 128 15.05 2.42 10.25
C GLY A 128 14.73 1.20 9.37
N LYS A 129 13.60 0.53 9.56
CA LYS A 129 13.22 -0.63 8.73
C LYS A 129 12.50 -0.20 7.46
N TYR A 130 12.72 -0.89 6.32
CA TYR A 130 11.98 -0.66 5.07
C TYR A 130 10.52 -1.12 5.12
N ARG A 131 10.21 -2.15 5.90
CA ARG A 131 8.86 -2.70 6.06
C ARG A 131 8.56 -2.92 7.55
N TYR A 132 7.38 -2.50 7.95
CA TYR A 132 6.77 -2.81 9.24
C TYR A 132 5.44 -3.50 8.99
N THR A 133 5.29 -4.72 9.49
CA THR A 133 4.05 -5.51 9.35
C THR A 133 3.42 -5.64 10.73
N PHE A 134 2.13 -5.35 10.82
CA PHE A 134 1.32 -5.49 12.02
C PHE A 134 0.19 -6.47 11.75
N GLN A 135 0.05 -7.44 12.64
CA GLN A 135 -1.01 -8.44 12.68
C GLN A 135 -1.30 -8.78 14.15
N SER A 136 -2.47 -9.36 14.41
CA SER A 136 -2.83 -9.85 15.74
C SER A 136 -1.92 -11.02 16.13
N VAL A 137 -1.44 -11.02 17.38
CA VAL A 137 -0.67 -12.13 17.96
C VAL A 137 -1.22 -12.43 19.35
N CYS A 138 -1.24 -13.71 19.73
CA CYS A 138 -1.57 -14.09 21.10
C CYS A 138 -0.43 -13.66 22.03
N GLN A 139 -0.76 -13.07 23.18
CA GLN A 139 0.24 -12.57 24.12
C GLN A 139 0.78 -13.67 25.02
N GLU A 140 -0.01 -14.72 25.20
CA GLU A 140 0.25 -15.83 26.12
C GLU A 140 1.03 -16.97 25.45
N THR A 141 0.89 -17.14 24.14
CA THR A 141 1.56 -18.22 23.38
C THR A 141 1.80 -17.86 21.91
N GLU A 142 2.90 -18.34 21.36
CA GLU A 142 3.22 -18.22 19.92
C GLU A 142 2.53 -19.31 19.07
N GLU A 143 1.95 -20.34 19.71
CA GLU A 143 1.30 -21.46 19.03
C GLU A 143 -0.13 -21.12 18.55
N ALA A 144 -0.76 -20.11 19.16
CA ALA A 144 -2.12 -19.71 18.81
C ALA A 144 -2.12 -18.61 17.74
N SER A 145 -2.76 -18.92 16.61
CA SER A 145 -3.07 -17.94 15.57
C SER A 145 -4.53 -17.53 15.66
N LEU A 146 -4.80 -16.21 15.58
CA LEU A 146 -6.17 -15.71 15.54
C LEU A 146 -6.83 -15.92 14.16
N GLU A 147 -6.01 -16.01 13.11
CA GLU A 147 -6.46 -16.24 11.73
C GLU A 147 -7.53 -15.23 11.24
N ASP A 148 -7.50 -13.99 11.74
CA ASP A 148 -8.50 -12.96 11.40
C ASP A 148 -8.34 -12.32 10.01
N GLY A 149 -7.39 -12.80 9.21
CA GLY A 149 -7.17 -12.36 7.82
C GLY A 149 -6.69 -10.93 7.62
N ARG A 150 -6.44 -10.15 8.70
CA ARG A 150 -6.11 -8.72 8.59
C ARG A 150 -4.62 -8.46 8.76
N LYS A 151 -4.05 -7.67 7.84
CA LYS A 151 -2.67 -7.17 7.94
C LYS A 151 -2.56 -5.69 7.63
N ILE A 152 -1.71 -4.99 8.38
CA ILE A 152 -1.38 -3.58 8.14
C ILE A 152 0.11 -3.48 7.90
N LEU A 153 0.49 -2.89 6.76
CA LEU A 153 1.89 -2.69 6.39
C LEU A 153 2.21 -1.20 6.30
N PHE A 154 3.40 -0.85 6.76
CA PHE A 154 4.01 0.44 6.53
C PHE A 154 5.35 0.25 5.83
N LEU A 155 5.44 0.74 4.60
CA LEU A 155 6.66 0.79 3.82
C LEU A 155 7.35 2.13 4.04
N ASN A 156 8.64 2.09 4.31
CA ASN A 156 9.46 3.25 4.64
C ASN A 156 10.56 3.41 3.57
N THR A 157 10.40 4.44 2.75
CA THR A 157 11.38 4.81 1.71
C THR A 157 12.76 5.22 2.26
N ARG A 158 12.86 5.46 3.57
CA ARG A 158 14.09 5.80 4.30
C ARG A 158 14.63 4.65 5.15
N GLY A 159 14.19 3.43 4.88
CA GLY A 159 14.77 2.23 5.49
C GLY A 159 16.28 2.14 5.25
N LYS A 160 16.96 1.43 6.14
CA LYS A 160 18.42 1.25 6.16
C LYS A 160 18.84 -0.21 6.30
N ASN A 161 17.88 -1.12 6.48
CA ASN A 161 18.11 -2.54 6.65
C ASN A 161 17.96 -3.28 5.31
N ASP A 162 18.84 -2.99 4.35
CA ASP A 162 18.76 -3.54 2.98
C ASP A 162 18.60 -5.07 2.93
N SER A 163 19.22 -5.81 3.86
CA SER A 163 19.11 -7.28 3.96
C SER A 163 17.81 -7.80 4.58
N GLY A 164 16.96 -6.91 5.11
CA GLY A 164 15.74 -7.29 5.83
C GLY A 164 14.49 -7.43 4.97
N VAL A 165 14.59 -7.15 3.66
CA VAL A 165 13.50 -7.26 2.67
C VAL A 165 14.08 -7.62 1.30
N PRO A 166 13.28 -8.07 0.32
CA PRO A 166 13.76 -8.33 -1.03
C PRO A 166 14.45 -7.11 -1.67
N GLY A 167 15.56 -7.35 -2.38
CA GLY A 167 16.33 -6.27 -3.04
C GLY A 167 15.51 -5.46 -4.07
N LYS A 168 14.51 -6.09 -4.70
CA LYS A 168 13.54 -5.39 -5.56
C LYS A 168 12.74 -4.34 -4.79
N LEU A 169 12.29 -4.66 -3.57
CA LEU A 169 11.58 -3.72 -2.70
C LEU A 169 12.48 -2.55 -2.28
N VAL A 170 13.73 -2.83 -1.91
CA VAL A 170 14.72 -1.78 -1.61
C VAL A 170 14.88 -0.82 -2.79
N THR A 171 15.03 -1.37 -3.99
CA THR A 171 15.22 -0.59 -5.23
C THR A 171 14.00 0.29 -5.52
N PHE A 172 12.80 -0.28 -5.43
CA PHE A 172 11.55 0.46 -5.59
C PHE A 172 11.41 1.59 -4.57
N LEU A 173 11.64 1.31 -3.28
CA LEU A 173 11.51 2.30 -2.21
C LEU A 173 12.52 3.45 -2.34
N ARG A 174 13.74 3.16 -2.82
CA ARG A 174 14.73 4.19 -3.17
C ARG A 174 14.31 5.03 -4.36
N PHE A 175 13.70 4.43 -5.38
CA PHE A 175 13.13 5.18 -6.50
C PHE A 175 12.00 6.11 -6.03
N VAL A 176 11.07 5.60 -5.23
CA VAL A 176 9.97 6.42 -4.69
C VAL A 176 10.53 7.61 -3.94
N ARG A 177 11.60 7.43 -3.17
CA ARG A 177 12.30 8.51 -2.46
C ARG A 177 12.98 9.52 -3.40
N ALA A 178 13.50 9.05 -4.52
CA ALA A 178 14.37 9.82 -5.41
C ALA A 178 13.66 11.05 -5.98
N GLY A 179 14.41 12.14 -6.16
CA GLY A 179 13.96 13.24 -7.01
C GLY A 179 14.08 12.89 -8.49
N LEU A 180 13.45 13.68 -9.37
CA LEU A 180 13.43 13.45 -10.82
C LEU A 180 14.81 13.15 -11.46
N LYS A 181 15.87 13.81 -10.99
CA LYS A 181 17.23 13.61 -11.51
C LYS A 181 17.87 12.28 -11.10
N GLU A 182 17.54 11.81 -9.90
CA GLU A 182 18.10 10.56 -9.33
C GLU A 182 17.33 9.34 -9.83
N ALA A 183 16.02 9.49 -10.05
CA ALA A 183 15.15 8.48 -10.65
C ALA A 183 15.69 7.93 -11.98
N ASN A 184 16.17 8.80 -12.87
CA ASN A 184 16.72 8.40 -14.17
C ASN A 184 17.96 7.51 -14.09
N ARG A 185 18.74 7.59 -13.01
CA ARG A 185 19.91 6.71 -12.79
C ARG A 185 19.50 5.35 -12.22
N ILE A 186 18.48 5.33 -11.35
CA ILE A 186 17.94 4.10 -10.78
C ILE A 186 17.29 3.23 -11.86
N LEU A 187 16.74 3.87 -12.89
CA LEU A 187 16.18 3.24 -14.08
C LEU A 187 17.15 2.38 -14.92
N GLU A 188 18.45 2.60 -14.77
CA GLU A 188 19.48 1.84 -15.48
C GLU A 188 19.72 0.46 -14.84
N ILE A 189 19.19 0.23 -13.62
CA ILE A 189 19.23 -1.07 -12.95
C ILE A 189 18.29 -2.05 -13.66
N PRO A 190 18.63 -3.37 -13.76
CA PRO A 190 17.75 -4.38 -14.32
C PRO A 190 16.45 -4.53 -13.51
N MET A 191 15.45 -3.71 -13.83
CA MET A 191 14.06 -3.81 -13.36
C MET A 191 13.22 -4.55 -14.42
N SER A 192 12.10 -5.17 -14.03
CA SER A 192 11.18 -5.80 -14.99
C SER A 192 10.69 -4.78 -16.04
N ARG A 193 10.24 -5.26 -17.20
CA ARG A 193 9.73 -4.39 -18.28
C ARG A 193 8.51 -3.57 -17.81
N SER A 194 7.63 -4.16 -17.01
CA SER A 194 6.47 -3.49 -16.42
C SER A 194 6.91 -2.42 -15.44
N PHE A 195 7.88 -2.73 -14.56
CA PHE A 195 8.51 -1.72 -13.72
C PHE A 195 8.98 -0.54 -14.56
N ARG A 196 9.83 -0.72 -15.58
CA ARG A 196 10.34 0.40 -16.43
C ARG A 196 9.24 1.31 -17.00
N SER A 197 8.01 0.83 -17.17
CA SER A 197 6.87 1.66 -17.59
C SER A 197 6.42 2.66 -16.52
N LEU A 198 6.48 2.31 -15.21
CA LEU A 198 6.24 3.23 -14.09
C LEU A 198 7.21 4.43 -14.09
N PHE A 199 8.40 4.27 -14.68
CA PHE A 199 9.51 5.23 -14.60
C PHE A 199 9.68 6.08 -15.87
N ARG A 200 8.86 5.88 -16.92
CA ARG A 200 8.97 6.61 -18.21
C ARG A 200 7.89 7.70 -18.40
N MET A 201 7.04 7.96 -17.40
CA MET A 201 6.15 9.13 -17.34
C MET A 201 6.84 10.32 -16.69
#